data_AF-A0A8S9S134-F1
#
_entry.id   AF-A0A8S9S134-F1
#
_cell.length_a   1.000
_cell.length_b   1.000
_cell.length_c   1.000
_cell.angle_alpha   90.00
_cell.angle_beta   90.00
_cell.angle_gamma   90.00
#
_symmetry.space_group_name_H-M   'P 1'
#
loop_
_entity.id
_entity.type
_entity.pdbx_description
1 polymer ?
#
loop_
_entity_poly.entity_id
_entity_poly.type
_entity_poly.pdbx_seq_one_letter_code
_entity_poly.pdbx_strand_id
1 'polypeptide(L)'
;MAAKEIDVGSSSFSGGDPCPICLGPILQESYLDTCFHKFCFGCIKQWIKVVSSKVTKPLSSVKCPLCKTDNISIIYNFDGHSFDRHYVDPNITDGFVLTKEHRYRLQCYYTESGFLADVFDVPRFWKLKKLLQRNRWLESWLRRELQALMQ
;
A
#
# COMPACT_ATOMS: atom_id res chain seq x y z
N MET A 1 -22.16 -52.59 2.73
CA MET A 1 -20.74 -52.23 2.52
C MET A 1 -20.70 -51.13 1.47
N ALA A 2 -20.20 -49.92 1.68
CA ALA A 2 -19.61 -49.28 2.84
C ALA A 2 -19.92 -47.78 2.71
N ALA A 3 -20.28 -47.14 3.82
CA ALA A 3 -20.30 -45.70 3.92
C ALA A 3 -18.88 -45.18 3.74
N LYS A 4 -18.68 -44.18 2.88
CA LYS A 4 -17.40 -43.47 2.78
C LYS A 4 -17.58 -42.12 3.44
N GLU A 5 -17.26 -42.08 4.73
CA GLU A 5 -17.00 -40.86 5.45
C GLU A 5 -15.81 -40.14 4.78
N ILE A 6 -15.96 -38.85 4.52
CA ILE A 6 -14.85 -37.98 4.15
C ILE A 6 -14.71 -36.98 5.27
N ASP A 7 -13.79 -37.35 6.15
CA ASP A 7 -13.00 -36.56 7.08
C ASP A 7 -13.15 -35.04 6.92
N VAL A 8 -13.82 -34.44 7.90
CA VAL A 8 -13.77 -33.00 8.18
C VAL A 8 -12.31 -32.68 8.49
N GLY A 9 -11.61 -32.15 7.49
CA GLY A 9 -10.27 -31.61 7.61
C GLY A 9 -10.24 -30.66 8.80
N SER A 10 -9.58 -31.13 9.86
CA SER A 10 -9.40 -30.43 11.12
C SER A 10 -8.72 -29.10 10.85
N SER A 11 -9.51 -28.04 10.75
CA SER A 11 -9.04 -26.68 10.90
C SER A 11 -8.53 -26.55 12.33
N SER A 12 -7.22 -26.61 12.46
CA SER A 12 -6.51 -26.26 13.69
C SER A 12 -7.05 -24.93 14.19
N PHE A 13 -7.94 -24.98 15.17
CA PHE A 13 -8.31 -23.83 15.99
C PHE A 13 -7.05 -23.46 16.78
N SER A 14 -6.16 -22.71 16.14
CA SER A 14 -5.19 -21.91 16.87
C SER A 14 -6.02 -20.99 17.77
N GLY A 15 -5.80 -21.06 19.08
CA GLY A 15 -6.50 -20.27 20.09
C GLY A 15 -6.19 -18.79 19.97
N GLY A 16 -6.58 -18.17 18.87
CA GLY A 16 -6.60 -16.73 18.68
C GLY A 16 -7.85 -16.14 19.30
N ASP A 17 -7.74 -14.92 19.79
CA ASP A 17 -8.87 -14.18 20.32
C ASP A 17 -10.03 -14.13 19.30
N PRO A 18 -11.30 -14.27 19.75
CA PRO A 18 -12.44 -14.18 18.87
C PRO A 18 -12.51 -12.81 18.21
N CYS A 19 -13.14 -12.73 17.04
CA CYS A 19 -13.32 -11.47 16.36
C CYS A 19 -14.15 -10.50 17.23
N PRO A 20 -13.67 -9.29 17.53
CA PRO A 20 -14.40 -8.35 18.39
C PRO A 20 -15.73 -7.85 17.83
N ILE A 21 -16.03 -8.10 16.56
CA ILE A 21 -17.26 -7.66 15.88
C ILE A 21 -18.31 -8.77 15.90
N CYS A 22 -17.97 -9.98 15.41
CA CYS A 22 -18.93 -11.09 15.35
C CYS A 22 -18.85 -12.05 16.53
N LEU A 23 -17.85 -11.90 17.40
CA LEU A 23 -17.56 -12.75 18.56
C LEU A 23 -17.26 -14.23 18.20
N GLY A 24 -17.15 -14.55 16.92
CA GLY A 24 -16.80 -15.87 16.40
C GLY A 24 -15.31 -16.00 16.04
N PRO A 25 -14.90 -17.15 15.50
CA PRO A 25 -13.55 -17.32 14.98
C PRO A 25 -13.25 -16.32 13.86
N ILE A 26 -12.00 -15.89 13.77
CA ILE A 26 -11.58 -14.94 12.74
C ILE A 26 -11.52 -15.65 11.39
N LEU A 27 -12.43 -15.26 10.48
CA LEU A 27 -12.47 -15.72 9.09
C LEU A 27 -11.83 -14.66 8.19
N GLN A 28 -10.80 -15.06 7.44
CA GLN A 28 -9.97 -14.17 6.63
C GLN A 28 -9.42 -13.01 7.46
N GLU A 29 -8.28 -13.25 8.10
CA GLU A 29 -7.63 -12.30 8.99
C GLU A 29 -7.36 -10.96 8.28
N SER A 30 -7.70 -9.88 8.97
CA SER A 30 -7.50 -8.53 8.48
C SER A 30 -7.12 -7.59 9.60
N TYR A 31 -6.39 -6.53 9.24
CA TYR A 31 -5.81 -5.56 10.15
C TYR A 31 -6.17 -4.16 9.69
N LEU A 32 -6.46 -3.27 10.63
CA LEU A 32 -6.49 -1.84 10.33
C LEU A 32 -5.07 -1.29 10.22
N ASP A 33 -4.84 -0.35 9.31
CA ASP A 33 -3.50 0.09 8.91
C ASP A 33 -2.71 0.91 9.94
N THR A 34 -3.38 1.73 10.75
CA THR A 34 -2.70 2.55 11.78
C THR A 34 -2.53 1.78 13.09
N CYS A 35 -3.57 1.07 13.52
CA CYS A 35 -3.62 0.47 14.85
C CYS A 35 -3.41 -1.04 14.89
N PHE A 36 -3.36 -1.72 13.74
CA PHE A 36 -3.13 -3.16 13.59
C PHE A 36 -4.05 -4.06 14.42
N HIS A 37 -5.21 -3.55 14.85
CA HIS A 37 -6.22 -4.39 15.49
C HIS A 37 -6.84 -5.33 14.47
N LYS A 38 -7.04 -6.57 14.93
CA LYS A 38 -7.43 -7.70 14.11
C LYS A 38 -8.95 -7.94 14.09
N PHE A 39 -9.48 -8.25 12.91
CA PHE A 39 -10.89 -8.61 12.70
C PHE A 39 -11.05 -9.61 11.54
N CYS A 40 -12.23 -10.22 11.40
CA CYS A 40 -12.62 -10.84 10.13
C CYS A 40 -12.72 -9.75 9.05
N PHE A 41 -12.17 -10.00 7.86
CA PHE A 41 -12.22 -9.04 6.75
C PHE A 41 -13.66 -8.59 6.43
N GLY A 42 -14.59 -9.55 6.34
CA GLY A 42 -16.01 -9.25 6.10
C GLY A 42 -16.65 -8.39 7.19
N CYS A 43 -16.28 -8.61 8.46
CA CYS A 43 -16.83 -7.87 9.59
C CYS A 43 -16.38 -6.41 9.59
N ILE A 44 -15.08 -6.16 9.43
CA ILE A 44 -14.56 -4.78 9.43
C ILE A 44 -14.99 -4.02 8.17
N LYS A 45 -15.10 -4.69 7.02
CA LYS A 45 -15.63 -4.10 5.79
C LYS A 45 -17.11 -3.68 5.93
N GLN A 46 -17.93 -4.52 6.56
CA GLN A 46 -19.33 -4.18 6.84
C GLN A 46 -19.44 -3.04 7.85
N TRP A 47 -18.58 -3.00 8.87
CA TRP A 47 -18.50 -1.88 9.82
C TRP A 47 -18.28 -0.55 9.10
N ILE A 48 -17.29 -0.48 8.19
CA ILE A 48 -17.03 0.72 7.39
C ILE A 48 -18.26 1.12 6.59
N LYS A 49 -18.92 0.18 5.91
CA LYS A 49 -20.13 0.44 5.13
C LYS A 49 -21.24 1.09 5.98
N VAL A 50 -21.46 0.56 7.19
CA VAL A 50 -22.47 1.09 8.13
C VAL A 50 -22.08 2.48 8.62
N VAL A 51 -20.81 2.71 8.96
CA VAL A 51 -20.33 4.04 9.40
C VAL A 51 -20.46 5.06 8.27
N SER A 52 -20.03 4.72 7.05
CA SER A 52 -20.12 5.60 5.88
C SER A 52 -21.57 5.95 5.53
N SER A 53 -22.54 5.05 5.72
CA SER A 53 -23.96 5.35 5.47
C SER A 53 -24.57 6.41 6.40
N LYS A 54 -23.93 6.70 7.54
CA LYS A 54 -24.41 7.70 8.50
C LYS A 54 -23.89 9.12 8.20
N VAL A 55 -22.92 9.24 7.30
CA VAL A 55 -22.26 10.51 6.98
C VAL A 55 -22.68 10.95 5.60
N THR A 56 -22.97 12.25 5.44
CA THR A 56 -23.43 12.83 4.15
C THR A 56 -22.32 12.99 3.11
N LYS A 57 -21.05 12.84 3.52
CA LYS A 57 -19.86 12.97 2.68
C LYS A 57 -19.08 11.65 2.68
N PRO A 58 -18.39 11.32 1.57
CA PRO A 58 -17.49 10.17 1.52
C PRO A 58 -16.42 10.28 2.62
N LEU A 59 -16.20 9.17 3.30
CA LEU A 59 -15.34 9.11 4.47
C LEU A 59 -13.90 8.81 4.03
N SER A 60 -12.96 9.69 4.37
CA SER A 60 -11.53 9.49 4.10
C SER A 60 -10.84 8.56 5.11
N SER A 61 -11.45 8.34 6.28
CA SER A 61 -10.89 7.53 7.37
C SER A 61 -11.97 6.98 8.30
N VAL A 62 -11.80 5.74 8.78
CA VAL A 62 -12.73 5.09 9.73
C VAL A 62 -12.10 4.95 11.11
N LYS A 63 -12.91 5.12 12.17
CA LYS A 63 -12.49 4.81 13.54
C LYS A 63 -12.54 3.33 13.83
N CYS A 64 -11.46 2.82 14.45
CA CYS A 64 -11.36 1.45 14.93
C CYS A 64 -12.48 1.15 15.95
N PRO A 65 -13.20 0.01 15.83
CA PRO A 65 -14.22 -0.39 16.80
C PRO A 65 -13.67 -0.53 18.23
N LEU A 66 -12.42 -0.99 18.38
CA LEU A 66 -11.75 -1.25 19.65
C LEU A 66 -11.16 0.01 20.29
N CYS A 67 -10.18 0.63 19.63
CA CYS A 67 -9.37 1.70 20.23
C CYS A 67 -9.74 3.12 19.75
N LYS A 68 -10.68 3.24 18.80
CA LYS A 68 -11.13 4.51 18.20
C LYS A 68 -10.09 5.29 17.38
N THR A 69 -8.88 4.76 17.19
CA THR A 69 -7.87 5.31 16.27
C THR A 69 -8.44 5.42 14.85
N ASP A 70 -8.09 6.49 14.14
CA ASP A 70 -8.43 6.68 12.72
C ASP A 70 -7.53 5.83 11.81
N ASN A 71 -8.13 5.20 10.82
CA ASN A 71 -7.49 4.28 9.87
C ASN A 71 -8.00 4.61 8.46
N ILE A 72 -7.12 4.58 7.45
CA ILE A 72 -7.49 4.93 6.07
C ILE A 72 -7.70 3.70 5.19
N SER A 73 -7.30 2.52 5.67
CA SER A 73 -7.43 1.26 4.93
C SER A 73 -7.43 0.02 5.82
N ILE A 74 -7.82 -1.11 5.23
CA ILE A 74 -7.75 -2.46 5.79
C ILE A 74 -6.69 -3.26 5.02
N ILE A 75 -5.79 -3.90 5.73
CA ILE A 75 -4.78 -4.83 5.20
C ILE A 75 -5.32 -6.26 5.38
N TYR A 76 -5.26 -7.09 4.34
CA TYR A 76 -5.76 -8.46 4.36
C TYR A 76 -4.97 -9.36 3.40
N ASN A 77 -5.22 -10.67 3.43
CA ASN A 77 -4.52 -11.66 2.59
C ASN A 77 -2.99 -11.60 2.72
N PHE A 78 -2.47 -11.38 3.94
CA PHE A 78 -1.03 -11.36 4.16
C PHE A 78 -0.47 -12.79 4.16
N ASP A 79 0.48 -13.05 3.26
CA ASP A 79 1.15 -14.36 3.11
C ASP A 79 2.62 -14.38 3.59
N GLY A 80 3.10 -13.26 4.16
CA GLY A 80 4.49 -13.07 4.57
C GLY A 80 5.33 -12.24 3.58
N HIS A 81 4.93 -12.19 2.31
CA HIS A 81 5.65 -11.48 1.24
C HIS A 81 4.82 -10.37 0.60
N SER A 82 3.51 -10.56 0.54
CA SER A 82 2.55 -9.68 -0.10
C SER A 82 1.31 -9.51 0.78
N PHE A 83 0.58 -8.43 0.54
CA PHE A 83 -0.71 -8.17 1.17
C PHE A 83 -1.61 -7.41 0.21
N ASP A 84 -2.91 -7.57 0.39
CA ASP A 84 -3.91 -6.75 -0.25
C ASP A 84 -4.32 -5.60 0.67
N ARG A 85 -4.71 -4.48 0.07
CA ARG A 85 -5.19 -3.29 0.80
C ARG A 85 -6.53 -2.83 0.26
N HIS A 86 -7.47 -2.58 1.17
CA HIS A 86 -8.78 -2.01 0.88
C HIS A 86 -8.90 -0.64 1.53
N TYR A 87 -8.87 0.42 0.73
CA TYR A 87 -9.01 1.80 1.19
C TYR A 87 -10.47 2.12 1.56
N VAL A 88 -10.63 2.91 2.62
CA VAL A 88 -11.95 3.41 3.08
C VAL A 88 -12.54 4.35 2.03
N ASP A 89 -11.72 5.25 1.50
CA ASP A 89 -12.07 6.08 0.36
C ASP A 89 -11.62 5.39 -0.94
N PRO A 90 -12.56 5.03 -1.83
CA PRO A 90 -12.21 4.41 -3.11
C PRO A 90 -11.45 5.36 -4.06
N ASN A 91 -11.44 6.68 -3.80
CA ASN A 91 -10.64 7.65 -4.54
C ASN A 91 -9.17 7.67 -4.09
N ILE A 92 -8.86 7.09 -2.92
CA ILE A 92 -7.50 6.79 -2.51
C ILE A 92 -7.14 5.46 -3.20
N THR A 93 -6.86 5.52 -4.49
CA THR A 93 -6.05 4.50 -5.13
C THR A 93 -4.63 4.68 -4.64
N ASP A 94 -3.94 3.58 -4.32
CA ASP A 94 -2.51 3.54 -3.94
C ASP A 94 -1.57 4.02 -5.06
N GLY A 95 -2.09 4.72 -6.06
CA GLY A 95 -1.31 5.29 -7.14
C GLY A 95 -0.78 6.63 -6.67
N PHE A 96 0.52 6.70 -6.38
CA PHE A 96 1.23 7.96 -6.50
C PHE A 96 0.86 8.59 -7.85
N VAL A 97 0.04 9.64 -7.83
CA VAL A 97 -0.37 10.32 -9.06
C VAL A 97 0.85 11.07 -9.57
N LEU A 98 1.54 10.48 -10.55
CA LEU A 98 2.69 11.12 -11.19
C LEU A 98 2.25 12.49 -11.72
N THR A 99 2.91 13.54 -11.23
CA THR A 99 2.73 14.87 -11.77
C THR A 99 3.17 14.90 -13.24
N LYS A 100 2.87 15.99 -13.94
CA LYS A 100 3.35 16.15 -15.32
C LYS A 100 4.88 16.09 -15.39
N GLU A 101 5.55 16.62 -14.38
CA GLU A 101 7.01 16.64 -14.25
C GLU A 101 7.58 15.24 -14.03
N HIS A 102 6.93 14.41 -13.20
CA HIS A 102 7.34 13.02 -13.00
C HIS A 102 7.21 12.19 -14.28
N ARG A 103 6.09 12.35 -15.03
CA ARG A 103 5.89 11.65 -16.32
C ARG A 103 6.92 12.05 -17.38
N TYR A 104 7.21 13.35 -17.48
CA TYR A 104 8.25 13.85 -18.38
C TYR A 104 9.62 13.24 -18.07
N ARG A 105 9.99 13.16 -16.78
CA ARG A 105 11.26 12.52 -16.38
C ARG A 105 11.29 11.03 -16.67
N LEU A 106 10.19 10.32 -16.43
CA LEU A 106 10.10 8.90 -16.74
C LEU A 106 10.40 8.62 -18.22
N GLN A 107 9.92 9.49 -19.11
CA GLN A 107 10.20 9.42 -20.54
C GLN A 107 11.71 9.50 -20.84
N CYS A 108 12.51 10.26 -20.10
CA CYS A 108 13.96 10.35 -20.30
C CYS A 108 14.70 9.01 -20.10
N TYR A 109 14.17 8.11 -19.27
CA TYR A 109 14.78 6.80 -19.00
C TYR A 109 14.45 5.75 -20.06
N TYR A 110 13.25 5.83 -20.65
CA TYR A 110 12.75 4.87 -21.63
C TYR A 110 12.89 5.34 -23.08
N THR A 111 13.25 6.60 -23.32
CA THR A 111 13.60 7.09 -24.66
C THR A 111 15.00 6.58 -25.02
N GLU A 112 15.15 6.06 -26.24
CA GLU A 112 16.42 5.50 -26.72
C GLU A 112 17.61 6.45 -26.51
N SER A 113 18.73 5.90 -26.06
CA SER A 113 19.90 6.62 -25.56
C SER A 113 20.66 7.46 -26.61
N GLY A 114 20.20 7.47 -27.87
CA GLY A 114 20.89 8.13 -28.98
C GLY A 114 21.00 9.65 -28.86
N PHE A 115 20.15 10.31 -28.06
CA PHE A 115 20.10 11.78 -27.99
C PHE A 115 20.87 12.38 -26.79
N LEU A 116 21.03 11.65 -25.68
CA LEU A 116 21.61 12.21 -24.44
C LEU A 116 23.14 12.31 -24.43
N ALA A 117 23.81 11.45 -25.21
CA ALA A 117 25.27 11.45 -25.30
C ALA A 117 25.82 12.73 -25.95
N ASP A 118 25.04 13.39 -26.81
CA ASP A 118 25.44 14.59 -27.54
C ASP A 118 25.20 15.89 -26.74
N VAL A 119 24.32 15.85 -25.73
CA VAL A 119 23.94 17.03 -24.92
C VAL A 119 24.91 17.27 -23.76
N PHE A 120 25.59 16.23 -23.27
CA PHE A 120 26.50 16.33 -22.14
C PHE A 120 27.93 15.94 -22.53
N ASP A 121 28.86 16.91 -22.46
CA ASP A 121 30.29 16.66 -22.51
C ASP A 121 30.76 16.02 -21.19
N VAL A 122 30.45 14.73 -21.07
CA VAL A 122 30.80 13.87 -19.93
C VAL A 122 32.31 13.95 -19.64
N PRO A 123 33.23 13.88 -20.63
CA PRO A 123 34.66 14.06 -20.39
C PRO A 123 35.03 15.39 -19.71
N ARG A 124 34.43 16.51 -20.12
CA ARG A 124 34.68 17.83 -19.50
C ARG A 124 34.13 17.93 -18.09
N PHE A 125 32.99 17.29 -17.81
CA PHE A 125 32.43 17.21 -16.46
C PHE A 125 33.41 16.52 -15.48
N TRP A 126 34.02 15.40 -15.90
CA TRP A 126 35.02 14.69 -15.11
C TRP A 126 36.29 15.52 -14.88
N LYS A 127 36.79 16.21 -15.91
CA LYS A 127 37.97 17.10 -15.81
C LYS A 127 37.76 18.25 -14.81
N LEU A 128 36.55 18.77 -14.69
CA LEU A 128 36.22 19.87 -13.77
C LEU A 128 36.01 19.42 -12.32
N LYS A 129 36.19 18.12 -12.00
CA LYS A 129 36.01 17.57 -10.63
C LYS A 129 34.68 17.97 -9.99
N LYS A 130 33.65 18.23 -10.79
CA LYS A 130 32.32 18.67 -10.30
C LYS A 130 31.67 17.66 -9.37
N LEU A 131 32.08 16.39 -9.44
CA LEU A 131 31.65 15.32 -8.53
C LEU A 131 32.16 15.50 -7.09
N LEU A 132 33.29 16.19 -6.90
CA LEU A 132 33.87 16.47 -5.57
C LEU A 132 33.25 17.71 -4.91
N GLN A 133 32.43 18.45 -5.64
CA GLN A 133 31.72 19.61 -5.12
C GLN A 133 30.41 19.15 -4.47
N ARG A 134 30.08 19.74 -3.33
CA ARG A 134 28.83 19.44 -2.63
C ARG A 134 27.64 19.79 -3.51
N ASN A 135 26.94 18.77 -4.02
CA ASN A 135 25.75 18.94 -4.82
C ASN A 135 24.55 19.22 -3.90
N ARG A 136 24.24 20.51 -3.70
CA ARG A 136 23.09 20.96 -2.88
C ARG A 136 21.73 20.49 -3.42
N TRP A 137 21.69 20.03 -4.67
CA TRP A 137 20.48 19.56 -5.33
C TRP A 137 20.36 18.04 -5.34
N LEU A 138 21.35 17.30 -4.83
CA LEU A 138 21.38 15.84 -4.90
C LEU A 138 20.17 15.22 -4.21
N GLU A 139 19.84 15.67 -2.99
CA GLU A 139 18.71 15.12 -2.24
C GLU A 139 17.37 15.37 -2.94
N SER A 140 17.13 16.60 -3.40
CA SER A 140 15.89 16.94 -4.11
C SER A 140 15.82 16.28 -5.48
N TRP A 141 16.95 16.13 -6.18
CA TRP A 141 17.04 15.38 -7.43
C TRP A 141 16.74 13.90 -7.20
N LEU A 142 17.41 13.27 -6.23
CA LEU A 142 17.26 11.85 -5.89
C LEU A 142 15.84 11.54 -5.45
N ARG A 143 15.23 12.36 -4.59
CA ARG A 143 13.84 12.19 -4.15
C ARG A 143 12.88 12.18 -5.35
N ARG A 144 13.06 13.11 -6.29
CA ARG A 144 12.25 13.16 -7.52
C ARG A 144 12.51 11.96 -8.44
N GLU A 145 13.74 11.45 -8.51
CA GLU A 145 14.04 10.25 -9.33
C GLU A 145 13.43 8.99 -8.73
N LEU A 146 13.59 8.79 -7.42
CA LEU A 146 13.00 7.65 -6.72
C LEU A 146 11.48 7.64 -6.86
N GLN A 147 10.84 8.81 -6.74
CA GLN A 147 9.41 8.98 -6.97
C GLN A 147 8.96 8.64 -8.40
N ALA A 148 9.84 8.81 -9.40
CA ALA A 148 9.51 8.46 -10.78
C ALA A 148 9.67 6.95 -11.04
N LEU A 149 10.64 6.29 -10.41
CA LEU A 149 11.02 4.91 -10.70
C LEU A 149 10.32 3.86 -9.81
N MET A 150 9.95 4.20 -8.58
CA MET A 150 9.39 3.26 -7.60
C MET A 150 7.85 3.23 -7.62
N GLN A 151 7.25 2.89 -8.76
CA GLN A 151 5.81 2.65 -8.87
C GLN A 151 5.32 1.65 -7.81
#